data_AF-A0A1Z9B9R9-F1
#
_entry.id   AF-A0A1Z9B9R9-F1
#
_cell.length_a   1.000
_cell.length_b   1.000
_cell.length_c   1.000
_cell.angle_alpha   90.00
_cell.angle_beta   90.00
_cell.angle_gamma   90.00
#
_symmetry.space_group_name_H-M   'P 1'
#
loop_
_entity.id
_entity.type
_entity.pdbx_description
1 polymer ?
#
loop_
_entity_poly.entity_id
_entity_poly.type
_entity_poly.pdbx_seq_one_letter_code
_entity_poly.pdbx_strand_id
1 'polypeptide(L)'
;MTNLLKSDMFGSTKIKVKDLKLKTCLASLGVLFMVLTALYFLFYGHAYELEFRFPDESHLKEAPRLRSEDGRILDPVLRDAVVPFLKEQCDTMEDADILFCFQLSVDARPLYSPCFMDCKEKEFYYDLTTMETDEPGRITCIESYSTLEIKKIRPARVAIKGFKGIDLDEFVVVPDSIFKNCLLQHADEVSRGKWLK
;
A
#
# COMPACT_ATOMS: atom_id res chain seq x y z
N MET A 1 32.98 -82.61 14.64
CA MET A 1 33.44 -81.54 13.72
C MET A 1 32.29 -81.28 12.75
N THR A 2 31.41 -80.32 13.09
CA THR A 2 31.44 -78.89 12.65
C THR A 2 30.97 -78.75 11.20
N ASN A 3 30.01 -77.92 10.77
CA ASN A 3 29.09 -76.93 11.34
C ASN A 3 27.99 -76.76 10.26
N LEU A 4 26.68 -76.72 10.55
CA LEU A 4 25.90 -75.50 10.84
C LEU A 4 26.31 -74.26 10.03
N LEU A 5 25.45 -73.81 9.11
CA LEU A 5 24.98 -72.41 8.90
C LEU A 5 24.19 -72.35 7.56
N LYS A 6 22.85 -72.28 7.59
CA LYS A 6 22.01 -71.06 7.76
C LYS A 6 21.83 -70.35 6.40
N SER A 7 20.77 -70.67 5.67
CA SER A 7 19.47 -69.96 5.67
C SER A 7 19.58 -68.44 5.49
N ASP A 8 18.86 -67.98 4.47
CA ASP A 8 18.28 -66.66 4.27
C ASP A 8 19.20 -65.44 4.11
N MET A 9 19.10 -64.81 2.94
CA MET A 9 18.49 -63.46 2.79
C MET A 9 18.90 -62.86 1.43
N PHE A 10 18.37 -63.41 0.33
CA PHE A 10 17.99 -62.53 -0.78
C PHE A 10 16.56 -62.09 -0.53
N GLY A 11 16.42 -61.09 0.35
CA GLY A 11 15.19 -60.33 0.50
C GLY A 11 14.92 -59.61 -0.81
N SER A 12 14.27 -60.29 -1.75
CA SER A 12 13.66 -59.67 -2.91
C SER A 12 12.53 -58.80 -2.37
N THR A 13 12.82 -57.52 -2.16
CA THR A 13 11.83 -56.50 -1.86
C THR A 13 10.95 -56.41 -3.10
N LYS A 14 9.86 -57.19 -3.14
CA LYS A 14 8.80 -57.04 -4.14
C LYS A 14 8.19 -55.66 -3.90
N ILE A 15 8.78 -54.64 -4.52
CA ILE A 15 8.20 -53.30 -4.57
C ILE A 15 6.86 -53.48 -5.27
N LYS A 16 5.76 -53.39 -4.52
CA LYS A 16 4.42 -53.51 -5.07
C LYS A 16 4.30 -52.42 -6.13
N VAL A 17 4.15 -52.80 -7.40
CA VAL A 17 4.05 -51.87 -8.54
C VAL A 17 2.97 -50.80 -8.32
N LYS A 18 1.94 -51.10 -7.50
CA LYS A 18 0.92 -50.15 -7.03
C LYS A 18 1.49 -49.02 -6.15
N ASP A 19 2.41 -49.32 -5.23
CA ASP A 19 3.13 -48.30 -4.43
C ASP A 19 4.04 -47.44 -5.30
N LEU A 20 4.67 -48.04 -6.32
CA LEU A 20 5.54 -47.30 -7.23
C LEU A 20 4.74 -46.30 -8.09
N LYS A 21 3.55 -46.70 -8.56
CA LYS A 21 2.61 -45.85 -9.30
C LYS A 21 2.01 -44.73 -8.45
N LEU A 22 1.66 -45.02 -7.20
CA LEU A 22 1.16 -44.01 -6.26
C LEU A 22 2.24 -42.97 -5.94
N LYS A 23 3.48 -43.42 -5.69
CA LYS A 23 4.63 -42.51 -5.44
C LYS A 23 4.96 -41.64 -6.66
N THR A 24 4.91 -42.20 -7.86
CA THR A 24 5.13 -41.41 -9.10
C THR A 24 3.97 -40.45 -9.38
N CYS A 25 2.73 -40.82 -9.05
CA CYS A 25 1.58 -39.91 -9.13
C CYS A 25 1.69 -38.75 -8.13
N LEU A 26 2.05 -39.01 -6.88
CA LEU A 26 2.28 -37.96 -5.88
C LEU A 26 3.47 -37.08 -6.23
N ALA A 27 4.56 -37.66 -6.74
CA ALA A 27 5.72 -36.90 -7.19
C ALA A 27 5.40 -36.00 -8.39
N SER A 28 4.62 -36.48 -9.37
CA SER A 28 4.19 -35.66 -10.51
C SER A 28 3.24 -34.54 -10.10
N LEU A 29 2.33 -34.77 -9.14
CA LEU A 29 1.53 -33.70 -8.53
C LEU A 29 2.42 -32.66 -7.82
N GLY A 30 3.42 -33.10 -7.07
CA GLY A 30 4.38 -32.20 -6.40
C GLY A 30 5.17 -31.35 -7.40
N VAL A 31 5.63 -31.94 -8.51
CA VAL A 31 6.31 -31.21 -9.59
C VAL A 31 5.35 -30.23 -10.25
N LEU A 32 4.09 -30.63 -10.52
CA LEU A 32 3.08 -29.73 -11.07
C LEU A 32 2.84 -28.53 -10.15
N PHE A 33 2.71 -28.76 -8.84
CA PHE A 33 2.58 -27.68 -7.86
C PHE A 33 3.80 -26.76 -7.85
N MET A 34 5.02 -27.30 -7.86
CA MET A 34 6.23 -26.46 -7.92
C MET A 34 6.29 -25.62 -9.20
N VAL A 35 5.90 -26.19 -10.34
CA VAL A 35 5.84 -25.45 -11.62
C VAL A 35 4.78 -24.36 -11.54
N LEU A 36 3.59 -24.65 -11.03
CA LEU A 36 2.53 -23.64 -10.88
C LEU A 36 2.95 -22.51 -9.92
N THR A 37 3.60 -22.84 -8.80
CA THR A 37 4.15 -21.86 -7.86
C THR A 37 5.24 -21.01 -8.51
N ALA A 38 6.17 -21.62 -9.25
CA ALA A 38 7.22 -20.89 -9.97
C ALA A 38 6.62 -19.98 -11.05
N LEU A 39 5.64 -20.45 -11.82
CA LEU A 39 4.93 -19.63 -12.80
C LEU A 39 4.15 -18.50 -12.11
N TYR A 40 3.54 -18.75 -10.95
CA TYR A 40 2.89 -17.71 -10.15
C TYR A 40 3.88 -16.62 -9.75
N PHE A 41 5.06 -16.97 -9.21
CA PHE A 41 6.08 -15.97 -8.89
C PHE A 41 6.67 -15.29 -10.14
N LEU A 42 6.80 -15.99 -11.26
CA LEU A 42 7.32 -15.41 -12.51
C LEU A 42 6.34 -14.43 -13.17
N PHE A 43 5.03 -14.70 -13.09
CA PHE A 43 4.01 -13.87 -13.75
C PHE A 43 3.33 -12.87 -12.82
N TYR A 44 3.27 -13.15 -11.51
CA TYR A 44 2.56 -12.35 -10.50
C TYR A 44 3.44 -11.93 -9.32
N GLY A 45 4.67 -12.43 -9.21
CA GLY A 45 5.60 -12.11 -8.13
C GLY A 45 6.48 -10.89 -8.40
N HIS A 46 5.95 -9.85 -9.03
CA HIS A 46 6.67 -8.57 -9.11
C HIS A 46 6.61 -7.91 -7.72
N ALA A 47 7.65 -8.09 -6.93
CA ALA A 47 7.80 -7.40 -5.67
C ALA A 47 8.25 -5.97 -5.97
N TYR A 48 7.33 -5.01 -5.84
CA TYR A 48 7.67 -3.60 -5.96
C TYR A 48 8.68 -3.21 -4.88
N GLU A 49 9.76 -2.55 -5.27
CA GLU A 49 10.67 -1.92 -4.31
C GLU A 49 10.05 -0.60 -3.86
N LEU A 50 9.59 -0.57 -2.61
CA LEU A 50 8.95 0.58 -1.98
C LEU A 50 9.92 1.28 -1.03
N GLU A 51 10.15 2.57 -1.26
CA GLU A 51 11.00 3.42 -0.41
C GLU A 51 10.25 4.71 -0.07
N PHE A 52 10.14 5.04 1.21
CA PHE A 52 9.55 6.29 1.65
C PHE A 52 10.63 7.37 1.81
N ARG A 53 10.40 8.56 1.23
CA ARG A 53 11.31 9.71 1.33
C ARG A 53 10.57 10.93 1.86
N PHE A 54 11.02 11.43 3.00
CA PHE A 54 10.53 12.71 3.49
C PHE A 54 10.99 13.85 2.57
N PRO A 55 10.11 14.81 2.28
CA PRO A 55 10.46 15.99 1.52
C PRO A 55 11.38 16.88 2.36
N ASP A 56 12.61 17.10 1.91
CA ASP A 56 13.41 18.22 2.42
C ASP A 56 12.68 19.55 2.19
N GLU A 57 12.99 20.57 3.00
CA GLU A 57 12.37 21.89 2.89
C GLU A 57 12.55 22.54 1.51
N SER A 58 13.63 22.20 0.80
CA SER A 58 13.85 22.60 -0.59
C SER A 58 12.76 22.09 -1.53
N HIS A 59 12.26 20.88 -1.29
CA HIS A 59 11.24 20.22 -2.11
C HIS A 59 9.83 20.75 -1.81
N LEU A 60 9.59 21.37 -0.65
CA LEU A 60 8.28 21.96 -0.34
C LEU A 60 7.89 23.07 -1.33
N LYS A 61 8.89 23.75 -1.92
CA LYS A 61 8.68 24.80 -2.93
C LYS A 61 8.39 24.24 -4.32
N GLU A 62 8.77 22.99 -4.56
CA GLU A 62 8.50 22.29 -5.79
C GLU A 62 7.08 21.76 -5.69
N ALA A 63 6.11 22.45 -6.28
CA ALA A 63 4.75 21.94 -6.35
C ALA A 63 4.77 20.66 -7.20
N PRO A 64 4.67 19.44 -6.61
CA PRO A 64 4.60 18.25 -7.44
C PRO A 64 3.33 18.39 -8.29
N ARG A 65 3.48 18.34 -9.61
CA ARG A 65 2.33 18.21 -10.49
C ARG A 65 1.82 16.79 -10.32
N LEU A 66 0.99 16.58 -9.32
CA LEU A 66 0.24 15.34 -9.10
C LEU A 66 -0.81 15.28 -10.20
N ARG A 67 -0.40 14.78 -11.36
CA ARG A 67 -1.32 14.45 -12.43
C ARG A 67 -1.79 13.04 -12.16
N SER A 68 -3.11 12.84 -12.09
CA SER A 68 -3.70 11.49 -12.09
C SER A 68 -3.46 10.72 -13.40
N GLU A 69 -2.63 11.24 -14.32
CA GLU A 69 -2.46 10.75 -15.69
C GLU A 69 -1.88 9.34 -15.75
N ASP A 70 -1.10 8.92 -14.75
CA ASP A 70 -0.42 7.64 -14.81
C ASP A 70 -1.28 6.45 -14.34
N GLY A 71 -2.38 6.70 -13.61
CA GLY A 71 -3.32 5.67 -13.13
C GLY A 71 -2.71 4.54 -12.28
N ARG A 72 -1.42 4.60 -11.94
CA ARG A 72 -0.65 3.47 -11.41
C ARG A 72 -1.23 2.90 -10.12
N ILE A 73 -1.76 3.74 -9.24
CA ILE A 73 -2.31 3.26 -7.96
C ILE A 73 -3.71 2.63 -8.09
N LEU A 74 -4.35 2.74 -9.26
CA LEU A 74 -5.57 1.99 -9.57
C LEU A 74 -5.25 0.53 -9.95
N ASP A 75 -3.99 0.22 -10.25
CA ASP A 75 -3.55 -1.16 -10.41
C ASP A 75 -3.69 -1.91 -9.07
N PRO A 76 -4.48 -2.99 -9.01
CA PRO A 76 -4.72 -3.70 -7.76
C PRO A 76 -3.44 -4.25 -7.12
N VAL A 77 -2.47 -4.70 -7.92
CA VAL A 77 -1.22 -5.30 -7.42
C VAL A 77 -0.35 -4.24 -6.75
N LEU A 78 -0.18 -3.08 -7.38
CA LEU A 78 0.55 -1.98 -6.77
C LEU A 78 -0.15 -1.49 -5.51
N ARG A 79 -1.48 -1.39 -5.52
CA ARG A 79 -2.27 -0.96 -4.36
C ARG A 79 -2.14 -1.92 -3.18
N ASP A 80 -2.16 -3.23 -3.44
CA ASP A 80 -1.95 -4.27 -2.43
C ASP A 80 -0.53 -4.25 -1.82
N ALA A 81 0.44 -3.61 -2.50
CA ALA A 81 1.77 -3.36 -1.95
C ALA A 81 1.84 -2.00 -1.21
N VAL A 82 1.33 -0.93 -1.82
CA VAL A 82 1.45 0.45 -1.33
C VAL A 82 0.64 0.68 -0.06
N VAL A 83 -0.61 0.23 0.00
CA VAL A 83 -1.50 0.52 1.14
C VAL A 83 -0.97 -0.12 2.44
N PRO A 84 -0.59 -1.41 2.47
CA PRO A 84 0.03 -2.00 3.66
C PRO A 84 1.36 -1.34 4.02
N PHE A 85 2.19 -0.99 3.03
CA PHE A 85 3.47 -0.33 3.28
C PHE A 85 3.28 1.04 3.95
N LEU A 86 2.38 1.89 3.44
CA LEU A 86 2.08 3.18 4.06
C LEU A 86 1.52 3.03 5.48
N LYS A 87 0.70 2.00 5.70
CA LYS A 87 0.16 1.69 7.02
C LYS A 87 1.26 1.31 8.01
N GLU A 88 2.26 0.55 7.57
CA GLU A 88 3.45 0.23 8.35
C GLU A 88 4.31 1.48 8.60
N GLN A 89 4.47 2.37 7.61
CA GLN A 89 5.21 3.61 7.80
C GLN A 89 4.55 4.55 8.82
N CYS A 90 3.22 4.57 8.91
CA CYS A 90 2.53 5.31 9.96
C CYS A 90 2.86 4.80 11.38
N ASP A 91 3.20 3.52 11.53
CA ASP A 91 3.63 2.95 12.82
C ASP A 91 5.08 3.29 13.16
N THR A 92 5.92 3.55 12.15
CA THR A 92 7.32 3.94 12.36
C THR A 92 7.50 5.45 12.51
N MET A 93 6.53 6.24 12.06
CA MET A 93 6.56 7.70 12.02
C MET A 93 5.51 8.30 12.97
N GLU A 94 5.74 8.16 14.28
CA GLU A 94 4.76 8.50 15.33
C GLU A 94 4.23 9.95 15.29
N ASP A 95 5.01 10.89 14.74
CA ASP A 95 4.65 12.32 14.68
C ASP A 95 3.91 12.73 13.38
N ALA A 96 3.75 11.81 12.41
CA ALA A 96 3.14 12.13 11.12
C ALA A 96 1.61 11.97 11.16
N ASP A 97 0.87 13.05 10.90
CA ASP A 97 -0.59 12.97 10.73
C ASP A 97 -0.99 12.36 9.37
N ILE A 98 -0.22 12.67 8.32
CA ILE A 98 -0.48 12.27 6.93
C ILE A 98 0.81 11.82 6.26
N LEU A 99 0.76 10.69 5.54
CA LEU A 99 1.78 10.29 4.57
C LEU A 99 1.22 10.37 3.16
N PHE A 100 1.87 11.15 2.28
CA PHE A 100 1.43 11.32 0.91
C PHE A 100 2.09 10.30 -0.03
N CYS A 101 1.35 9.83 -1.03
CA CYS A 101 1.87 8.90 -2.03
C CYS A 101 3.06 9.44 -2.83
N PHE A 102 3.14 10.75 -3.08
CA PHE A 102 4.28 11.31 -3.82
C PHE A 102 5.61 11.24 -3.06
N GLN A 103 5.56 10.99 -1.75
CA GLN A 103 6.73 10.74 -0.89
C GLN A 103 7.21 9.28 -1.04
N LEU A 104 6.40 8.42 -1.64
CA LEU A 104 6.75 7.04 -1.95
C LEU A 104 7.45 6.93 -3.31
N SER A 105 8.56 6.21 -3.33
CA SER A 105 9.19 5.72 -4.55
C SER A 105 8.83 4.25 -4.76
N VAL A 106 8.37 3.94 -5.97
CA VAL A 106 8.06 2.59 -6.45
C VAL A 106 9.06 2.27 -7.56
N ASP A 107 9.87 1.24 -7.38
CA ASP A 107 10.94 0.84 -8.31
C ASP A 107 11.85 2.03 -8.69
N ALA A 108 12.30 2.76 -7.66
CA ALA A 108 13.11 3.98 -7.74
C ALA A 108 12.47 5.16 -8.49
N ARG A 109 11.14 5.17 -8.69
CA ARG A 109 10.39 6.28 -9.30
C ARG A 109 9.35 6.84 -8.34
N PRO A 110 9.24 8.17 -8.19
CA PRO A 110 8.19 8.76 -7.35
C PRO A 110 6.79 8.40 -7.84
N LEU A 111 5.88 8.12 -6.90
CA LEU A 111 4.47 7.83 -7.18
C LEU A 111 3.66 9.13 -7.18
N TYR A 112 3.57 9.80 -8.34
CA TYR A 112 2.77 11.03 -8.50
C TYR A 112 1.26 10.76 -8.58
N SER A 113 0.67 10.24 -7.51
CA SER A 113 -0.78 10.00 -7.39
C SER A 113 -1.40 10.88 -6.30
N PRO A 114 -2.64 11.37 -6.48
CA PRO A 114 -3.35 12.17 -5.47
C PRO A 114 -3.91 11.25 -4.36
N CYS A 115 -3.02 10.57 -3.64
CA CYS A 115 -3.37 9.75 -2.49
C CYS A 115 -2.51 10.04 -1.28
N PHE A 116 -3.05 9.65 -0.14
CA PHE A 116 -2.41 9.75 1.16
C PHE A 116 -2.97 8.72 2.14
N MET A 117 -2.27 8.53 3.24
CA MET A 117 -2.68 7.75 4.40
C MET A 117 -2.92 8.70 5.57
N ASP A 118 -4.09 8.64 6.19
CA ASP A 118 -4.33 9.20 7.53
C ASP A 118 -3.72 8.23 8.54
N CYS A 119 -2.64 8.64 9.22
CA CYS A 119 -1.91 7.74 10.11
C CYS A 119 -2.63 7.43 11.41
N LYS A 120 -3.50 8.32 11.86
CA LYS A 120 -4.26 8.10 13.09
C LYS A 120 -5.30 7.00 12.90
N GLU A 121 -6.07 7.10 11.82
CA GLU A 121 -7.13 6.13 11.51
C GLU A 121 -6.61 4.93 10.69
N LYS A 122 -5.36 5.01 10.20
CA LYS A 122 -4.74 4.05 9.27
C LYS A 122 -5.62 3.81 8.03
N GLU A 123 -6.20 4.90 7.53
CA GLU A 123 -7.14 4.90 6.42
C GLU A 123 -6.51 5.51 5.18
N PHE A 124 -6.54 4.78 4.07
CA PHE A 124 -6.04 5.22 2.79
C PHE A 124 -7.09 6.04 2.05
N TYR A 125 -6.67 7.11 1.40
CA TYR A 125 -7.53 8.02 0.66
C TYR A 125 -6.95 8.32 -0.73
N TYR A 126 -7.83 8.46 -1.72
CA TYR A 126 -7.48 8.76 -3.10
C TYR A 126 -8.46 9.74 -3.75
N ASP A 127 -7.91 10.66 -4.55
CA ASP A 127 -8.63 11.62 -5.40
C ASP A 127 -9.70 12.43 -4.65
N LEU A 128 -9.27 13.09 -3.58
CA LEU A 128 -10.16 13.91 -2.77
C LEU A 128 -10.59 15.18 -3.52
N THR A 129 -11.82 15.60 -3.27
CA THR A 129 -12.35 16.88 -3.71
C THR A 129 -13.18 17.51 -2.61
N THR A 130 -12.79 18.72 -2.24
CA THR A 130 -13.59 19.58 -1.35
C THR A 130 -14.72 20.23 -2.13
N MET A 131 -15.93 20.11 -1.59
CA MET A 131 -17.13 20.77 -2.07
C MET A 131 -17.56 21.82 -1.05
N GLU A 132 -17.67 23.07 -1.49
CA GLU A 132 -18.15 24.15 -0.64
C GLU A 132 -19.60 23.88 -0.20
N THR A 133 -19.91 24.25 1.03
CA THR A 133 -21.28 24.25 1.55
C THR A 133 -21.73 25.68 1.77
N ASP A 134 -23.04 25.92 1.81
CA ASP A 134 -23.61 27.26 1.97
C ASP A 134 -23.39 27.88 3.37
N GLU A 135 -22.71 27.17 4.28
CA GLU A 135 -22.55 27.60 5.66
C GLU A 135 -21.42 28.62 5.84
N PRO A 136 -21.71 29.80 6.43
CA PRO A 136 -20.69 30.79 6.71
C PRO A 136 -19.82 30.36 7.89
N GLY A 137 -18.51 30.31 7.70
CA GLY A 137 -17.57 30.08 8.79
C GLY A 137 -16.15 29.86 8.31
N ARG A 138 -15.17 30.27 9.12
CA ARG A 138 -13.75 30.02 8.87
C ARG A 138 -13.08 29.43 10.08
N ILE A 139 -12.24 28.43 9.85
CA ILE A 139 -11.34 27.83 10.83
C ILE A 139 -9.90 28.18 10.49
N THR A 140 -9.07 28.18 11.52
CA THR A 140 -7.62 28.30 11.37
C THR A 140 -7.03 26.90 11.48
N CYS A 141 -6.25 26.52 10.48
CA CYS A 141 -5.47 25.29 10.46
C CYS A 141 -3.98 25.67 10.58
N ILE A 142 -3.25 24.94 11.41
CA ILE A 142 -1.81 25.06 11.55
C ILE A 142 -1.20 23.78 10.98
N GLU A 143 -0.27 23.94 10.05
CA GLU A 143 0.38 22.85 9.33
C GLU A 143 1.87 22.91 9.58
N SER A 144 2.46 21.78 9.94
CA SER A 144 3.88 21.69 10.22
C SER A 144 4.54 20.75 9.21
N TYR A 145 5.58 21.24 8.56
CA TYR A 145 6.40 20.47 7.60
C TYR A 145 7.86 20.57 8.01
N SER A 146 8.43 19.49 8.54
CA SER A 146 9.78 19.53 9.12
C SER A 146 9.88 20.66 10.16
N THR A 147 10.62 21.75 9.89
CA THR A 147 10.73 22.89 10.82
C THR A 147 9.82 24.08 10.47
N LEU A 148 9.08 24.01 9.36
CA LEU A 148 8.22 25.08 8.86
C LEU A 148 6.80 24.94 9.41
N GLU A 149 6.29 25.98 10.08
CA GLU A 149 4.90 26.09 10.49
C GLU A 149 4.14 27.10 9.62
N ILE A 150 2.96 26.71 9.13
CA ILE A 150 2.12 27.54 8.26
C ILE A 150 0.71 27.62 8.84
N LYS A 151 0.20 28.85 8.94
CA LYS A 151 -1.17 29.12 9.35
C LYS A 151 -2.04 29.37 8.12
N LYS A 152 -3.01 28.49 7.88
CA LYS A 152 -4.01 28.62 6.80
C LYS A 152 -5.41 28.87 7.34
N ILE A 153 -6.18 29.71 6.64
CA ILE A 153 -7.58 29.98 6.96
C ILE A 153 -8.45 29.22 5.97
N ARG A 154 -9.32 28.33 6.46
CA ARG A 154 -10.17 27.46 5.64
C ARG A 154 -11.65 27.60 5.97
N PRO A 155 -12.55 27.24 5.05
CA PRO A 155 -13.97 27.08 5.38
C PRO A 155 -14.18 26.13 6.56
N ALA A 156 -15.04 26.53 7.49
CA ALA A 156 -15.32 25.76 8.71
C ALA A 156 -16.14 24.49 8.45
N ARG A 157 -16.89 24.47 7.35
CA ARG A 157 -17.76 23.35 6.97
C ARG A 157 -17.71 23.15 5.46
N VAL A 158 -17.31 21.94 5.06
CA VAL A 158 -17.21 21.49 3.68
C VAL A 158 -17.71 20.06 3.60
N ALA A 159 -18.19 19.65 2.44
CA ALA A 159 -18.35 18.24 2.13
C ALA A 159 -17.10 17.78 1.38
N ILE A 160 -16.61 16.59 1.70
CA ILE A 160 -15.43 16.01 1.06
C ILE A 160 -15.85 14.72 0.40
N LYS A 161 -15.53 14.61 -0.88
CA LYS A 161 -15.79 13.44 -1.72
C LYS A 161 -14.46 12.82 -2.13
N GLY A 162 -14.40 11.51 -2.25
CA GLY A 162 -13.25 10.80 -2.80
C GLY A 162 -13.43 9.29 -2.71
N PHE A 163 -12.31 8.58 -2.74
CA PHE A 163 -12.25 7.12 -2.54
C PHE A 163 -11.43 6.80 -1.29
N LYS A 164 -11.80 5.73 -0.58
CA LYS A 164 -11.10 5.30 0.63
C LYS A 164 -10.86 3.79 0.68
N GLY A 165 -9.92 3.39 1.53
CA GLY A 165 -9.56 2.01 1.76
C GLY A 165 -8.84 1.36 0.58
N ILE A 166 -8.46 0.10 0.76
CA ILE A 166 -7.78 -0.68 -0.28
C ILE A 166 -8.70 -0.94 -1.48
N ASP A 167 -10.00 -1.03 -1.28
CA ASP A 167 -10.96 -1.31 -2.36
C ASP A 167 -11.38 -0.04 -3.14
N LEU A 168 -10.92 1.14 -2.70
CA LEU A 168 -11.29 2.45 -3.27
C LEU A 168 -12.81 2.65 -3.26
N ASP A 169 -13.43 2.47 -2.09
CA ASP A 169 -14.86 2.73 -1.91
C ASP A 169 -15.14 4.23 -2.00
N GLU A 170 -16.10 4.62 -2.84
CA GLU A 170 -16.54 6.01 -2.94
C GLU A 170 -17.17 6.46 -1.61
N PHE A 171 -16.80 7.65 -1.15
CA PHE A 171 -17.38 8.25 0.03
C PHE A 171 -17.68 9.73 -0.16
N VAL A 172 -18.65 10.21 0.62
CA VAL A 172 -18.91 11.63 0.85
C VAL A 172 -19.09 11.83 2.34
N VAL A 173 -18.37 12.78 2.92
CA VAL A 173 -18.43 13.05 4.37
C VAL A 173 -18.37 14.55 4.64
N VAL A 174 -19.07 14.97 5.68
CA VAL A 174 -18.83 16.26 6.33
C VAL A 174 -17.98 15.98 7.56
N PRO A 175 -16.74 16.49 7.66
CA PRO A 175 -15.88 16.25 8.81
C PRO A 175 -16.55 16.67 10.12
N ASP A 176 -16.46 15.80 11.12
CA ASP A 176 -17.09 15.96 12.44
C ASP A 176 -16.21 16.75 13.44
N SER A 177 -14.95 17.00 13.09
CA SER A 177 -13.99 17.72 13.92
C SER A 177 -13.17 18.72 13.11
N ILE A 178 -12.71 19.78 13.78
CA ILE A 178 -11.85 20.81 13.18
C ILE A 178 -10.56 20.19 12.64
N PHE A 179 -9.95 19.28 13.40
CA PHE A 179 -8.73 18.60 12.98
C PHE A 179 -8.92 17.80 11.68
N LYS A 180 -9.94 16.93 11.63
CA LYS A 180 -10.25 16.14 10.43
C LYS A 180 -10.58 17.04 9.23
N ASN A 181 -11.26 18.15 9.49
CA ASN A 181 -11.55 19.13 8.45
C ASN A 181 -10.27 19.77 7.89
N CYS A 182 -9.36 20.22 8.76
CA CYS A 182 -8.07 20.75 8.37
C CYS A 182 -7.23 19.71 7.59
N LEU A 183 -7.18 18.47 8.09
CA LEU A 183 -6.42 17.35 7.52
C LEU A 183 -6.86 17.05 6.09
N LEU A 184 -8.16 16.84 5.87
CA LEU A 184 -8.68 16.44 4.56
C LEU A 184 -8.66 17.59 3.53
N GLN A 185 -8.94 18.83 3.95
CA GLN A 185 -8.78 19.99 3.06
C GLN A 185 -7.31 20.24 2.70
N HIS A 186 -6.39 20.07 3.66
CA HIS A 186 -4.95 20.13 3.40
C HIS A 186 -4.54 19.08 2.37
N ALA A 187 -5.01 17.84 2.54
CA ALA A 187 -4.69 16.77 1.61
C ALA A 187 -5.23 17.02 0.19
N ASP A 188 -6.44 17.58 0.04
CA ASP A 188 -6.99 18.01 -1.26
C ASP A 188 -6.14 19.13 -1.90
N GLU A 189 -5.73 20.14 -1.13
CA GLU A 189 -4.85 21.20 -1.61
C GLU A 189 -3.50 20.66 -2.10
N VAL A 190 -2.84 19.81 -1.31
CA VAL A 190 -1.58 19.16 -1.70
C VAL A 190 -1.77 18.30 -2.94
N SER A 191 -2.86 17.52 -3.00
CA SER A 191 -3.23 16.69 -4.16
C SER A 191 -3.39 17.50 -5.45
N ARG A 192 -3.70 18.79 -5.35
CA ARG A 192 -3.78 19.73 -6.49
C ARG A 192 -2.49 20.52 -6.73
N GLY A 193 -1.40 20.19 -6.05
CA GLY A 193 -0.11 20.89 -6.14
C GLY A 193 -0.09 22.25 -5.43
N LYS A 194 -0.99 22.49 -4.45
CA LYS A 194 -1.07 23.73 -3.67
C LYS A 194 -0.54 23.53 -2.25
N TRP A 195 0.69 23.04 -2.13
CA TRP A 195 1.30 22.72 -0.83
C TRP A 195 1.47 23.96 0.06
N LEU A 196 2.24 24.95 -0.41
CA LEU A 196 2.58 26.16 0.34
C LEU A 196 1.78 27.42 -0.07
N LYS A 197 0.84 27.28 -1.01
CA LYS A 197 0.07 28.41 -1.56
C LYS A 197 -1.31 28.53 -0.94
#